data_AF-A0A8K0VXG0-F1
#
_entry.id   AF-A0A8K0VXG0-F1
#
_cell.length_a   1.000
_cell.length_b   1.000
_cell.length_c   1.000
_cell.angle_alpha   90.00
_cell.angle_beta   90.00
_cell.angle_gamma   90.00
#
_symmetry.space_group_name_H-M   'P 1'
#
loop_
_entity.id
_entity.type
_entity.pdbx_description
1 polymer ?
#
loop_
_entity_poly.entity_id
_entity_poly.type
_entity_poly.pdbx_seq_one_letter_code
_entity_poly.pdbx_strand_id
1 'polypeptide(L)'
;MKLLSLTILSLIAAVSADTCETCQFAPDKNRCDITTSCIYVWGHANAATPAPNYCACRHGYRATGYDAGDSTAQWRLPWTASGGGDSQQGRVFVKPGVACNTLCNEWWLGKDGCKEVAEKPACL
;
A
#
# COMPACT_ATOMS: atom_id res chain seq x y z
N MET A 1 -10.39 -16.85 57.02
CA MET A 1 -9.51 -16.22 56.02
C MET A 1 -9.91 -16.75 54.64
N LYS A 2 -10.58 -15.95 53.81
CA LYS A 2 -10.91 -16.29 52.41
C LYS A 2 -10.16 -15.30 51.53
N LEU A 3 -9.11 -15.77 50.85
CA LEU A 3 -8.41 -14.99 49.84
C LEU A 3 -9.23 -15.03 48.55
N LEU A 4 -9.69 -13.86 48.09
CA LEU A 4 -10.23 -13.69 46.75
C LEU A 4 -9.06 -13.52 45.77
N SER A 5 -8.94 -14.45 44.83
CA SER A 5 -7.97 -14.40 43.74
C SER A 5 -8.59 -13.66 42.55
N LEU A 6 -8.00 -12.53 42.17
CA LEU A 6 -8.35 -11.81 40.94
C LEU A 6 -7.50 -12.33 39.78
N THR A 7 -8.13 -13.07 38.86
CA THR A 7 -7.53 -13.44 37.57
C THR A 7 -7.67 -12.29 36.59
N ILE A 8 -6.54 -11.69 36.21
CA ILE A 8 -6.43 -10.65 35.17
C ILE A 8 -6.51 -11.35 33.80
N LEU A 9 -7.56 -11.07 33.03
CA LEU A 9 -7.74 -11.56 31.67
C LEU A 9 -7.04 -10.58 30.71
N SER A 10 -5.88 -10.93 30.18
CA SER A 10 -5.15 -10.09 29.23
C SER A 10 -5.75 -10.25 27.82
N LEU A 11 -6.38 -9.20 27.29
CA LEU A 11 -6.81 -9.12 25.89
C LEU A 11 -5.57 -8.95 24.99
N ILE A 12 -5.23 -9.95 24.19
CA ILE A 12 -4.27 -9.80 23.10
C ILE A 12 -5.06 -9.40 21.86
N ALA A 13 -4.96 -8.13 21.46
CA ALA A 13 -5.49 -7.68 20.17
C ALA A 13 -4.62 -8.29 19.06
N ALA A 14 -5.22 -9.11 18.18
CA ALA A 14 -4.55 -9.57 16.98
C ALA A 14 -4.32 -8.37 16.06
N VAL A 15 -3.04 -7.98 15.87
CA VAL A 15 -2.70 -7.03 14.82
C VAL A 15 -2.83 -7.79 13.50
N SER A 16 -3.91 -7.54 12.76
CA SER A 16 -4.02 -8.04 11.39
C SER A 16 -2.85 -7.44 10.62
N ALA A 17 -1.99 -8.29 10.04
CA ALA A 17 -1.02 -7.81 9.08
C ALA A 17 -1.80 -7.13 7.96
N ASP A 18 -1.57 -5.83 7.77
CA ASP A 18 -2.19 -5.07 6.69
C ASP A 18 -1.56 -5.59 5.39
N THR A 19 -2.17 -6.60 4.78
CA THR A 19 -1.71 -7.18 3.52
C THR A 19 -2.39 -6.47 2.36
N CYS A 20 -1.64 -6.11 1.33
CA CYS A 20 -2.20 -5.58 0.10
C CYS A 20 -2.03 -6.59 -1.04
N GLU A 21 -2.99 -6.62 -1.95
CA GLU A 21 -2.96 -7.52 -3.09
C GLU A 21 -1.77 -7.23 -4.01
N THR A 22 -1.03 -8.27 -4.35
CA THR A 22 0.20 -8.19 -5.16
C THR A 22 -0.05 -8.57 -6.62
N CYS A 23 0.87 -8.16 -7.49
CA CYS A 23 0.90 -8.57 -8.90
C CYS A 23 2.08 -9.51 -9.20
N GLN A 24 2.07 -10.13 -10.38
CA GLN A 24 3.16 -10.97 -10.88
C GLN A 24 3.62 -10.46 -12.24
N PHE A 25 4.94 -10.45 -12.49
CA PHE A 25 5.51 -9.96 -13.74
C PHE A 25 5.31 -10.88 -14.94
N ALA A 26 5.05 -12.17 -14.72
CA ALA A 26 4.85 -13.13 -15.80
C ALA A 26 3.69 -12.65 -16.72
N PRO A 27 3.88 -12.55 -18.04
CA PRO A 27 2.88 -11.94 -18.94
C PRO A 27 1.49 -12.56 -18.84
N ASP A 28 1.38 -13.86 -18.57
CA ASP A 28 0.13 -14.61 -18.42
C ASP A 28 -0.48 -14.51 -17.00
N LYS A 29 0.24 -13.92 -16.05
CA LYS A 29 -0.16 -13.73 -14.65
C LYS A 29 -0.26 -12.27 -14.23
N ASN A 30 0.21 -11.34 -15.06
CA ASN A 30 0.09 -9.91 -14.79
C ASN A 30 -1.37 -9.48 -14.91
N ARG A 31 -2.03 -9.34 -13.77
CA ARG A 31 -3.44 -8.94 -13.65
C ARG A 31 -3.61 -7.45 -13.40
N CYS A 32 -2.55 -6.65 -13.53
CA CYS A 32 -2.66 -5.21 -13.45
C CYS A 32 -3.47 -4.68 -14.65
N ASP A 33 -4.28 -3.64 -14.43
CA ASP A 33 -4.96 -2.96 -15.53
C ASP A 33 -3.94 -2.27 -16.46
N ILE A 34 -4.25 -2.13 -17.75
CA ILE A 34 -3.35 -1.53 -18.75
C ILE A 34 -2.92 -0.08 -18.41
N THR A 35 -3.68 0.60 -17.55
CA THR A 35 -3.37 1.96 -17.09
C THR A 35 -2.34 2.00 -15.96
N THR A 36 -2.00 0.84 -15.41
CA THR A 36 -1.05 0.64 -14.31
C THR A 36 0.20 -0.10 -14.80
N SER A 37 1.19 -0.27 -13.93
CA SER A 37 2.34 -1.14 -14.19
C SER A 37 2.63 -2.00 -12.97
N CYS A 38 2.82 -3.30 -13.16
CA CYS A 38 3.33 -4.17 -12.09
C CYS A 38 4.79 -3.80 -11.84
N ILE A 39 5.13 -3.36 -10.63
CA ILE A 39 6.49 -2.96 -10.27
C ILE A 39 6.92 -3.60 -8.97
N TYR A 40 8.24 -3.78 -8.81
CA TYR A 40 8.87 -4.24 -7.58
C TYR A 40 9.01 -3.04 -6.62
N VAL A 41 8.51 -3.19 -5.39
CA VAL A 41 8.36 -2.08 -4.44
C VAL A 41 9.23 -2.35 -3.22
N TRP A 42 10.28 -1.56 -3.08
CA TRP A 42 11.27 -1.65 -2.00
C TRP A 42 11.17 -0.42 -1.08
N GLY A 43 11.99 -0.37 -0.01
CA GLY A 43 11.97 0.76 0.94
C GLY A 43 11.18 0.52 2.23
N HIS A 44 10.64 -0.69 2.43
CA HIS A 44 10.01 -1.07 3.69
C HIS A 44 11.05 -1.28 4.81
N ALA A 45 10.63 -1.04 6.06
CA ALA A 45 11.54 -1.04 7.21
C ALA A 45 12.12 -2.42 7.56
N ASN A 46 11.38 -3.51 7.31
CA ASN A 46 11.81 -4.85 7.68
C ASN A 46 12.65 -5.50 6.59
N ALA A 47 13.99 -5.43 6.70
CA ALA A 47 14.90 -6.03 5.72
C ALA A 47 14.81 -7.57 5.58
N ALA A 48 14.17 -8.27 6.53
CA ALA A 48 13.99 -9.72 6.46
C ALA A 48 12.76 -10.15 5.64
N THR A 49 11.85 -9.23 5.34
CA THR A 49 10.67 -9.51 4.50
C THR A 49 11.00 -9.25 3.03
N PRO A 50 10.68 -10.17 2.10
CA PRO A 50 10.84 -9.89 0.68
C PRO A 50 9.95 -8.73 0.23
N ALA A 51 10.50 -7.85 -0.60
CA ALA A 51 9.74 -6.73 -1.13
C ALA A 51 8.64 -7.22 -2.11
N PRO A 52 7.42 -6.66 -2.02
CA PRO A 52 6.28 -7.08 -2.83
C PRO A 52 6.31 -6.46 -4.22
N ASN A 53 5.41 -6.94 -5.09
CA ASN A 53 5.10 -6.30 -6.35
C ASN A 53 3.68 -5.74 -6.33
N TYR A 54 3.48 -4.51 -6.78
CA TYR A 54 2.18 -3.86 -6.82
C TYR A 54 1.86 -3.26 -8.19
N CYS A 55 0.56 -3.15 -8.49
CA CYS A 55 0.09 -2.37 -9.63
C CYS A 55 0.20 -0.88 -9.29
N ALA A 56 1.23 -0.23 -9.82
CA ALA A 56 1.48 1.19 -9.62
C ALA A 56 0.74 2.03 -10.63
N CYS A 57 0.14 3.11 -10.15
CA CYS A 57 -0.45 4.13 -11.01
C CYS A 57 0.64 4.96 -11.72
N ARG A 58 0.27 5.56 -12.85
CA ARG A 58 1.04 6.66 -13.44
C ARG A 58 1.13 7.81 -12.42
N HIS A 59 2.22 8.58 -12.49
CA HIS A 59 2.42 9.72 -11.59
C HIS A 59 1.19 10.65 -11.60
N GLY A 60 0.69 10.97 -10.41
CA GLY A 60 -0.44 11.88 -10.25
C GLY A 60 -1.83 11.27 -10.43
N TYR A 61 -1.93 9.97 -10.69
CA TYR A 61 -3.20 9.28 -10.88
C TYR A 61 -3.50 8.33 -9.72
N ARG A 62 -4.81 8.11 -9.51
CA ARG A 62 -5.39 7.21 -8.53
C ARG A 62 -6.50 6.35 -9.15
N ALA A 63 -7.08 5.44 -8.37
CA ALA A 63 -8.09 4.50 -8.86
C ALA A 63 -9.33 5.20 -9.45
N THR A 64 -9.81 4.65 -10.56
CA THR A 64 -10.98 5.14 -11.31
C THR A 64 -12.27 4.59 -10.72
N GLY A 65 -13.22 5.45 -10.40
CA GLY A 65 -14.53 5.01 -9.89
C GLY A 65 -14.52 4.58 -8.43
N TYR A 66 -13.45 4.88 -7.69
CA TYR A 66 -13.33 4.64 -6.26
C TYR A 66 -13.18 5.95 -5.50
N ASP A 67 -13.71 5.98 -4.28
CA ASP A 67 -13.45 7.06 -3.32
C ASP A 67 -11.96 7.12 -3.00
N ALA A 68 -11.40 8.32 -2.92
CA ALA A 68 -9.94 8.51 -2.75
C ALA A 68 -9.40 7.78 -1.50
N GLY A 69 -10.18 7.76 -0.41
CA GLY A 69 -9.83 7.09 0.84
C GLY A 69 -10.10 5.59 0.89
N ASP A 70 -10.57 4.95 -0.20
CA ASP A 70 -10.86 3.51 -0.22
C ASP A 70 -9.57 2.68 -0.19
N SER A 71 -9.13 2.33 1.02
CA SER A 71 -7.91 1.56 1.27
C SER A 71 -8.00 0.08 0.86
N THR A 72 -9.17 -0.39 0.40
CA THR A 72 -9.36 -1.74 -0.15
C THR A 72 -9.06 -1.80 -1.65
N ALA A 73 -9.09 -0.64 -2.33
CA ALA A 73 -8.86 -0.54 -3.77
C ALA A 73 -7.54 0.16 -4.11
N GLN A 74 -7.12 1.11 -3.27
CA GLN A 74 -5.95 1.96 -3.51
C GLN A 74 -5.23 2.32 -2.22
N TRP A 75 -3.92 2.51 -2.30
CA TRP A 75 -3.11 2.91 -1.15
C TRP A 75 -1.84 3.64 -1.57
N ARG A 76 -1.26 4.34 -0.61
CA ARG A 76 0.10 4.87 -0.66
C ARG A 76 0.98 4.16 0.37
N LEU A 77 2.29 4.26 0.19
CA LEU A 77 3.27 3.72 1.13
C LEU A 77 4.24 4.82 1.60
N PRO A 78 4.62 4.84 2.88
CA PRO A 78 5.60 5.79 3.42
C PRO A 78 7.06 5.39 3.10
N TRP A 79 7.26 4.38 2.25
CA TRP A 79 8.54 3.72 2.05
C TRP A 79 9.53 4.65 1.33
N THR A 80 10.47 5.14 2.12
CA THR A 80 11.57 5.98 1.64
C THR A 80 12.64 5.13 0.99
N ALA A 81 13.51 5.77 0.21
CA ALA A 81 14.69 5.11 -0.29
C ALA A 81 15.57 4.57 0.86
N SER A 82 15.75 3.25 0.94
CA SER A 82 16.84 2.58 1.64
C SER A 82 17.92 2.10 0.66
N GLY A 83 19.20 2.30 1.00
CA GLY A 83 20.32 1.76 0.22
C GLY A 83 20.61 2.43 -1.14
N GLY A 84 20.07 3.62 -1.41
CA GLY A 84 20.45 4.45 -2.57
C GLY A 84 19.52 4.40 -3.80
N GLY A 85 18.32 3.81 -3.72
CA GLY A 85 17.33 3.90 -4.81
C GLY A 85 16.40 5.13 -4.73
N ASP A 86 15.33 5.12 -5.54
CA ASP A 86 14.19 6.07 -5.53
C ASP A 86 13.06 5.83 -4.49
N SER A 87 12.63 6.88 -3.77
CA SER A 87 11.48 6.80 -2.85
C SER A 87 10.19 6.30 -3.52
N GLN A 88 9.37 5.52 -2.79
CA GLN A 88 8.04 5.09 -3.24
C GLN A 88 6.93 6.08 -2.83
N GLN A 89 7.28 7.12 -2.08
CA GLN A 89 6.33 8.13 -1.62
C GLN A 89 5.71 8.91 -2.79
N GLY A 90 4.46 9.32 -2.64
CA GLY A 90 3.70 10.03 -3.67
C GLY A 90 3.20 9.15 -4.82
N ARG A 91 3.57 7.86 -4.85
CA ARG A 91 3.00 6.87 -5.76
C ARG A 91 1.73 6.28 -5.17
N VAL A 92 0.70 6.13 -6.00
CA VAL A 92 -0.51 5.38 -5.67
C VAL A 92 -0.38 3.97 -6.23
N PHE A 93 -0.73 2.99 -5.41
CA PHE A 93 -0.86 1.59 -5.78
C PHE A 93 -2.32 1.20 -5.75
N VAL A 94 -2.69 0.22 -6.56
CA VAL A 94 -4.06 -0.31 -6.62
C VAL A 94 -4.03 -1.83 -6.61
N LYS A 95 -5.15 -2.44 -6.21
CA LYS A 95 -5.31 -3.89 -6.35
C LYS A 95 -5.31 -4.29 -7.83
N PRO A 96 -4.93 -5.54 -8.17
CA PRO A 96 -4.99 -6.03 -9.55
C PRO A 96 -6.38 -5.83 -10.19
N GLY A 97 -6.39 -5.46 -11.48
CA GLY A 97 -7.59 -5.21 -12.27
C GLY A 97 -8.24 -3.83 -12.08
N VAL A 98 -7.74 -2.99 -11.16
CA VAL A 98 -8.25 -1.63 -10.98
C VAL A 98 -7.53 -0.66 -11.91
N ALA A 99 -8.30 0.06 -12.72
CA ALA A 99 -7.78 1.13 -13.59
C ALA A 99 -7.47 2.41 -12.81
N CYS A 100 -6.40 3.12 -13.17
CA CYS A 100 -5.97 4.37 -12.52
C CYS A 100 -5.93 5.57 -13.49
N ASN A 101 -7.10 6.09 -13.85
CA ASN A 101 -7.25 7.24 -14.75
C ASN A 101 -7.80 8.49 -14.05
N THR A 102 -8.08 8.46 -12.76
CA THR A 102 -8.52 9.63 -12.02
C THR A 102 -7.30 10.44 -11.56
N LEU A 103 -7.21 11.71 -11.97
CA LEU A 103 -6.15 12.62 -11.53
C LEU A 103 -6.33 12.97 -10.05
N CYS A 104 -5.24 13.02 -9.29
CA CYS A 104 -5.24 13.49 -7.92
C CYS A 104 -5.39 15.02 -7.83
N ASN A 105 -5.91 15.50 -6.70
CA ASN A 105 -6.15 16.93 -6.42
C ASN A 105 -4.86 17.74 -6.46
N GLU A 106 -3.79 17.24 -5.82
CA GLU A 106 -2.49 17.93 -5.70
C GLU A 106 -1.36 17.12 -6.35
N TRP A 107 -1.61 16.58 -7.54
CA TRP A 107 -0.70 15.62 -8.20
C TRP A 107 0.74 16.13 -8.42
N TRP A 108 0.93 17.44 -8.54
CA TRP A 108 2.22 18.08 -8.84
C TRP A 108 3.17 18.22 -7.63
N LEU A 109 2.74 17.87 -6.41
CA LEU A 109 3.54 18.06 -5.20
C LEU A 109 4.58 16.94 -4.94
N GLY A 110 4.88 16.10 -5.94
CA GLY A 110 5.86 15.01 -5.81
C GLY A 110 5.48 14.01 -4.72
N LYS A 111 6.35 13.80 -3.72
CA LYS A 111 6.06 12.91 -2.57
C LYS A 111 4.78 13.31 -1.80
N ASP A 112 4.45 14.60 -1.84
CA ASP A 112 3.31 15.16 -1.14
C ASP A 112 2.04 15.21 -1.99
N GLY A 113 2.10 14.81 -3.26
CA GLY A 113 0.92 14.70 -4.12
C GLY A 113 0.09 13.46 -3.85
N CYS A 114 -1.18 13.46 -4.26
CA CYS A 114 -2.14 12.35 -4.03
C CYS A 114 -2.38 12.03 -2.53
N LYS A 115 -2.33 13.01 -1.62
CA LYS A 115 -2.56 12.77 -0.17
C LYS A 115 -4.01 12.45 0.20
N GLU A 116 -4.95 12.64 -0.72
CA GLU A 116 -6.31 12.15 -0.58
C GLU A 116 -6.40 10.61 -0.61
N VAL A 117 -5.36 9.93 -1.11
CA VAL A 117 -5.25 8.47 -1.03
C VAL A 117 -4.63 8.07 0.31
N ALA A 118 -5.28 7.14 1.00
CA ALA A 118 -4.82 6.67 2.30
C ALA A 118 -3.41 6.07 2.22
N GLU A 119 -2.53 6.53 3.11
CA GLU A 119 -1.21 5.95 3.31
C GLU A 119 -1.29 4.80 4.32
N LYS A 120 -0.80 3.62 3.95
CA LYS A 120 -0.73 2.46 4.84
C LYS A 120 0.66 2.37 5.46
N PRO A 121 0.78 2.21 6.79
CA PRO A 121 2.08 2.11 7.46
C PRO A 121 2.82 0.81 7.10
N ALA A 122 2.04 -0.25 6.84
CA ALA A 122 2.52 -1.55 6.41
C ALA A 122 1.60 -2.10 5.31
N CYS A 123 2.18 -2.92 4.46
CA CYS A 123 1.58 -3.49 3.26
C CYS A 123 2.53 -4.60 2.83
N LEU A 124 2.69 -5.61 3.69
CA LEU A 124 3.69 -6.69 3.57
C LEU A 124 3.09 -8.00 4.07
#